data_AF-A0A0F2QTK3-F1
#
_entry.id   AF-A0A0F2QTK3-F1
#
_cell.length_a   1.000
_cell.length_b   1.000
_cell.length_c   1.000
_cell.angle_alpha   90.00
_cell.angle_beta   90.00
_cell.angle_gamma   90.00
#
_symmetry.space_group_name_H-M   'P 1'
#
loop_
_entity.id
_entity.type
_entity.pdbx_description
1 polymer ?
#
loop_
_entity_poly.entity_id
_entity_poly.type
_entity_poly.pdbx_seq_one_letter_code
_entity_poly.pdbx_strand_id
1 'polypeptide(L)'
;RTKSCAAGSAGGWGCPWGCHPGALDRNNYCGMCLECIKTCPNGNMTVNLRPFCADTRIEGTDEAFKALIMISVALVYSVTLLGSWGTVKSWANISEVGDWRGFLIYAGAIWVISLAVLPGVWALACLLGRRLAGSSAVRTKVLFRRYAFMLVPLGLAAWVAFSIPLVMVNWSYILATASDPMGWGWNLFGTADTVWKPVYPQTMVYLQLVFLLFGLACALNKGFAIASDLWPGRKEALLSLSPPALLCTTIVMGFIALFAG
;
A
#
# COMPACT_ATOMS: atom_id res chain seq x y z
N ARG A 1 -24.33 -28.86 7.27
CA ARG A 1 -24.04 -28.58 5.84
C ARG A 1 -22.54 -28.77 5.62
N THR A 2 -22.14 -29.50 4.58
CA THR A 2 -20.73 -29.75 4.23
C THR A 2 -20.06 -28.43 3.86
N LYS A 3 -19.00 -28.05 4.59
CA LYS A 3 -18.25 -26.80 4.35
C LYS A 3 -17.22 -26.99 3.23
N SER A 4 -17.66 -27.49 2.08
CA SER A 4 -16.78 -27.87 0.96
C SER A 4 -15.94 -26.72 0.41
N CYS A 5 -16.44 -25.48 0.48
CA CYS A 5 -15.67 -24.29 0.10
C CYS A 5 -14.44 -24.01 1.00
N ALA A 6 -14.41 -24.57 2.21
CA ALA A 6 -13.28 -24.49 3.12
C ALA A 6 -12.46 -25.79 3.15
N ALA A 7 -13.12 -26.95 3.15
CA ALA A 7 -12.49 -28.26 3.29
C ALA A 7 -12.14 -28.96 1.97
N GLY A 8 -12.69 -28.49 0.84
CA GLY A 8 -12.59 -29.14 -0.46
C GLY A 8 -13.72 -30.12 -0.75
N SER A 9 -13.76 -30.61 -1.98
CA SER A 9 -14.69 -31.66 -2.44
C SER A 9 -14.08 -32.41 -3.63
N ALA A 10 -14.81 -33.39 -4.18
CA ALA A 10 -14.42 -34.01 -5.45
C ALA A 10 -14.32 -33.00 -6.61
N GLY A 11 -14.96 -31.83 -6.51
CA GLY A 11 -14.94 -30.78 -7.52
C GLY A 11 -13.74 -29.83 -7.44
N GLY A 12 -12.86 -29.96 -6.44
CA GLY A 12 -11.69 -29.09 -6.30
C GLY A 12 -11.20 -28.93 -4.86
N TRP A 13 -10.23 -28.04 -4.69
CA TRP A 13 -9.56 -27.84 -3.39
C TRP A 13 -10.35 -26.93 -2.46
N GLY A 14 -10.20 -27.15 -1.16
CA GLY A 14 -10.67 -26.18 -0.15
C GLY A 14 -9.94 -24.84 -0.31
N CYS A 15 -10.38 -23.81 0.41
CA CYS A 15 -9.74 -22.50 0.33
C CYS A 15 -8.24 -22.61 0.67
N PRO A 16 -7.31 -22.36 -0.28
CA PRO A 16 -5.87 -22.49 -0.04
C PRO A 16 -5.35 -21.50 1.00
N TRP A 17 -6.11 -20.42 1.19
CA TRP A 17 -5.80 -19.34 2.13
C TRP A 17 -6.40 -19.56 3.53
N GLY A 18 -7.01 -20.71 3.78
CA GLY A 18 -7.64 -21.03 5.07
C GLY A 18 -8.86 -20.17 5.41
N CYS A 19 -9.35 -19.37 4.46
CA CYS A 19 -10.56 -18.56 4.67
C CYS A 19 -11.80 -19.46 4.74
N HIS A 20 -12.84 -19.00 5.45
CA HIS A 20 -14.17 -19.57 5.36
C HIS A 20 -15.04 -18.73 4.42
N PRO A 21 -15.16 -19.06 3.12
CA PRO A 21 -15.72 -18.14 2.13
C PRO A 21 -17.21 -17.84 2.36
N GLY A 22 -17.94 -18.76 2.99
CA GLY A 22 -19.37 -18.61 3.28
C GLY A 22 -19.69 -17.64 4.44
N ALA A 23 -18.70 -17.24 5.23
CA ALA A 23 -18.83 -16.24 6.30
C ALA A 23 -17.82 -15.10 6.13
N LEU A 24 -17.33 -14.89 4.91
CA LEU A 24 -16.25 -13.96 4.64
C LEU A 24 -16.76 -12.51 4.69
N ASP A 25 -16.41 -11.81 5.77
CA ASP A 25 -16.72 -10.39 5.98
C ASP A 25 -15.52 -9.47 5.68
N ARG A 26 -14.30 -10.01 5.58
CA ARG A 26 -13.09 -9.31 5.13
C ARG A 26 -12.31 -10.13 4.10
N ASN A 27 -11.69 -9.47 3.14
CA ASN A 27 -10.93 -10.10 2.05
C ASN A 27 -9.41 -10.03 2.23
N ASN A 28 -8.89 -9.55 3.36
CA ASN A 28 -7.45 -9.36 3.61
C ASN A 28 -6.60 -10.62 3.39
N TYR A 29 -7.19 -11.80 3.58
CA TYR A 29 -6.54 -13.10 3.39
C TYR A 29 -7.05 -13.85 2.15
N CYS A 30 -8.03 -13.31 1.43
CA CYS A 30 -8.56 -13.96 0.23
C CYS A 30 -7.62 -13.70 -0.95
N GLY A 31 -6.90 -14.71 -1.42
CA GLY A 31 -6.08 -14.58 -2.64
C GLY A 31 -6.83 -14.77 -3.96
N MET A 32 -8.16 -14.61 -3.97
CA MET A 32 -9.00 -14.58 -5.19
C MET A 32 -8.79 -15.77 -6.16
N CYS A 33 -8.44 -16.96 -5.66
CA CYS A 33 -8.21 -18.16 -6.48
C CYS A 33 -9.49 -18.79 -7.06
N LEU A 34 -10.68 -18.37 -6.60
CA LEU A 34 -12.00 -18.85 -7.01
C LEU A 34 -12.30 -20.35 -6.80
N GLU A 35 -11.44 -21.10 -6.11
CA GLU A 35 -11.69 -22.52 -5.75
C GLU A 35 -12.96 -22.69 -4.91
N CYS A 36 -13.32 -21.70 -4.10
CA CYS A 36 -14.54 -21.68 -3.32
C CYS A 36 -15.83 -21.68 -4.17
N ILE A 37 -15.77 -21.14 -5.39
CA ILE A 37 -16.89 -21.16 -6.35
C ILE A 37 -16.98 -22.55 -7.00
N LYS A 38 -15.84 -23.09 -7.45
CA LYS A 38 -15.77 -24.42 -8.09
C LYS A 38 -16.23 -25.55 -7.18
N THR A 39 -15.84 -25.50 -5.90
CA THR A 39 -16.13 -26.55 -4.91
C THR A 39 -17.50 -26.44 -4.25
N CYS A 40 -18.28 -25.39 -4.54
CA CYS A 40 -19.54 -25.14 -3.86
C CYS A 40 -20.63 -26.14 -4.28
N PRO A 41 -21.14 -26.98 -3.36
CA PRO A 41 -22.14 -27.98 -3.70
C PRO A 41 -23.52 -27.37 -4.01
N ASN A 42 -23.78 -26.14 -3.57
CA ASN A 42 -25.07 -25.47 -3.75
C ASN A 42 -25.06 -24.45 -4.89
N GLY A 43 -23.92 -24.22 -5.55
CA GLY A 43 -23.78 -23.20 -6.60
C GLY A 43 -24.13 -21.76 -6.17
N ASN A 44 -24.09 -21.47 -4.87
CA ASN A 44 -24.56 -20.19 -4.31
C ASN A 44 -23.43 -19.24 -3.89
N MET A 45 -22.22 -19.46 -4.40
CA MET A 45 -21.08 -18.59 -4.18
C MET A 45 -20.97 -17.56 -5.31
N THR A 46 -20.64 -16.32 -4.95
CA THR A 46 -20.43 -15.23 -5.90
C THR A 46 -19.27 -14.34 -5.47
N VAL A 47 -18.72 -13.59 -6.42
CA VAL A 47 -17.74 -12.54 -6.14
C VAL A 47 -18.48 -11.22 -5.97
N ASN A 48 -18.43 -10.66 -4.77
CA ASN A 48 -19.02 -9.36 -4.48
C ASN A 48 -17.96 -8.25 -4.60
N LEU A 49 -18.16 -7.33 -5.53
CA LEU A 49 -17.38 -6.10 -5.62
C LEU A 49 -17.68 -5.21 -4.42
N ARG A 50 -16.61 -4.71 -3.77
CA ARG A 50 -16.72 -3.74 -2.67
C ARG A 50 -16.45 -2.33 -3.18
N PRO A 51 -17.13 -1.31 -2.63
CA PRO A 51 -16.77 0.07 -2.91
C PRO A 51 -15.33 0.35 -2.51
N PHE A 52 -14.68 1.25 -3.25
CA PHE A 52 -13.31 1.66 -2.98
C PHE A 52 -13.16 2.20 -1.55
N CYS A 53 -12.15 1.71 -0.82
CA CYS A 53 -11.88 2.08 0.57
C CYS A 53 -13.09 1.91 1.52
N ALA A 54 -13.99 0.95 1.29
CA ALA A 54 -15.14 0.73 2.18
C ALA A 54 -14.76 0.27 3.58
N ASP A 55 -13.63 -0.41 3.73
CA ASP A 55 -13.21 -0.99 5.01
C ASP A 55 -12.84 0.10 6.03
N THR A 56 -13.07 -0.21 7.30
CA THR A 56 -12.72 0.67 8.44
C THR A 56 -12.11 -0.13 9.59
N ARG A 57 -11.90 -1.44 9.40
CA ARG A 57 -11.50 -2.37 10.46
C ARG A 57 -10.18 -3.05 10.13
N ILE A 58 -9.18 -2.75 10.96
CA ILE A 58 -7.96 -3.52 11.11
C ILE A 58 -7.99 -4.17 12.50
N GLU A 59 -7.91 -5.48 12.55
CA GLU A 59 -7.98 -6.25 13.80
C GLU A 59 -6.58 -6.64 14.28
N GLY A 60 -5.73 -7.01 13.34
CA GLY A 60 -4.37 -7.49 13.57
C GLY A 60 -3.36 -6.36 13.75
N THR A 61 -2.39 -6.58 14.64
CA THR A 61 -1.19 -5.70 14.66
C THR A 61 -0.33 -5.94 13.43
N ASP A 62 -0.31 -7.16 12.90
CA ASP A 62 0.34 -7.54 11.65
C ASP A 62 -0.22 -6.76 10.45
N GLU A 63 -1.55 -6.60 10.36
CA GLU A 63 -2.20 -5.79 9.33
C GLU A 63 -1.80 -4.31 9.43
N ALA A 64 -1.70 -3.77 10.66
CA ALA A 64 -1.24 -2.40 10.87
C ALA A 64 0.23 -2.23 10.45
N PHE A 65 1.10 -3.20 10.75
CA PHE A 65 2.49 -3.20 10.30
C PHE A 65 2.60 -3.29 8.79
N LYS A 66 1.76 -4.08 8.10
CA LYS A 66 1.74 -4.11 6.63
C LYS A 66 1.45 -2.73 6.03
N ALA A 67 0.50 -1.98 6.61
CA ALA A 67 0.18 -0.63 6.15
C ALA A 67 1.35 0.35 6.36
N LEU A 68 2.04 0.26 7.50
CA LEU A 68 3.25 1.04 7.80
C LEU A 68 4.40 0.69 6.86
N ILE A 69 4.66 -0.61 6.65
CA ILE A 69 5.70 -1.11 5.76
C ILE A 69 5.45 -0.61 4.34
N MET A 70 4.21 -0.69 3.84
CA MET A 70 3.86 -0.23 2.50
C MET A 70 4.22 1.24 2.26
N ILE A 71 3.98 2.12 3.23
CA ILE A 71 4.38 3.54 3.17
C ILE A 71 5.91 3.69 3.23
N SER A 72 6.56 3.02 4.19
CA SER A 72 8.01 3.14 4.37
C SER A 72 8.78 2.69 3.14
N VAL A 73 8.37 1.57 2.52
CA VAL A 73 9.03 1.02 1.34
C VAL A 73 8.74 1.88 0.11
N ALA A 74 7.52 2.43 -0.03
CA ALA A 74 7.22 3.40 -1.10
C ALA A 74 8.17 4.62 -1.03
N LEU A 75 8.42 5.13 0.18
CA LEU A 75 9.35 6.25 0.38
C LEU A 75 10.79 5.86 0.04
N VAL A 76 11.26 4.72 0.54
CA VAL A 76 12.61 4.19 0.24
C VAL A 76 12.80 4.02 -1.26
N TYR A 77 11.84 3.41 -1.96
CA TYR A 77 11.92 3.20 -3.41
C TYR A 77 11.93 4.51 -4.16
N SER A 78 11.11 5.48 -3.73
CA SER A 78 11.10 6.82 -4.31
C SER A 78 12.46 7.52 -4.14
N VAL A 79 13.04 7.48 -2.94
CA VAL A 79 14.38 8.05 -2.68
C VAL A 79 15.45 7.33 -3.50
N THR A 80 15.37 6.00 -3.58
CA THR A 80 16.38 5.17 -4.25
C THR A 80 16.32 5.36 -5.77
N LEU A 81 15.15 5.24 -6.41
CA LEU A 81 15.05 5.24 -7.87
C LEU A 81 14.83 6.64 -8.45
N LEU A 82 14.01 7.47 -7.80
CA LEU A 82 13.64 8.81 -8.31
C LEU A 82 14.49 9.93 -7.71
N GLY A 83 15.12 9.70 -6.55
CA GLY A 83 15.97 10.70 -5.90
C GLY A 83 17.27 11.01 -6.67
N SER A 84 17.85 12.18 -6.38
CA SER A 84 19.11 12.66 -6.97
C SER A 84 20.37 12.10 -6.29
N TRP A 85 20.21 11.33 -5.20
CA TRP A 85 21.32 10.82 -4.40
C TRP A 85 21.96 9.56 -5.01
N GLY A 86 23.01 9.74 -5.81
CA GLY A 86 23.77 8.65 -6.43
C GLY A 86 24.36 7.64 -5.43
N THR A 87 24.72 8.09 -4.22
CA THR A 87 25.24 7.19 -3.17
C THR A 87 24.22 6.14 -2.75
N VAL A 88 22.95 6.53 -2.54
CA VAL A 88 21.88 5.60 -2.17
C VAL A 88 21.64 4.58 -3.27
N LYS A 89 21.68 5.01 -4.55
CA LYS A 89 21.60 4.12 -5.72
C LYS A 89 22.74 3.12 -5.76
N SER A 90 23.96 3.57 -5.49
CA SER A 90 25.14 2.69 -5.48
C SER A 90 25.08 1.64 -4.37
N TRP A 91 24.57 2.00 -3.19
CA TRP A 91 24.38 1.05 -2.08
C TRP A 91 23.28 0.03 -2.38
N ALA A 92 22.25 0.41 -3.13
CA ALA A 92 21.19 -0.52 -3.55
C ALA A 92 21.64 -1.46 -4.69
N ASN A 93 22.53 -1.01 -5.58
CA ASN A 93 22.97 -1.76 -6.75
C ASN A 93 24.23 -2.61 -6.48
N ILE A 94 24.08 -3.58 -5.58
CA ILE A 94 25.19 -4.44 -5.16
C ILE A 94 25.76 -5.30 -6.30
N SER A 95 24.92 -5.71 -7.26
CA SER A 95 25.32 -6.57 -8.37
C SER A 95 26.35 -5.91 -9.29
N GLU A 96 26.25 -4.60 -9.50
CA GLU A 96 27.15 -3.87 -10.39
C GLU A 96 28.30 -3.18 -9.62
N VAL A 97 28.03 -2.67 -8.40
CA VAL A 97 29.00 -1.88 -7.65
C VAL A 97 29.86 -2.73 -6.70
N GLY A 98 29.34 -3.84 -6.18
CA GLY A 98 30.04 -4.72 -5.25
C GLY A 98 30.26 -4.15 -3.84
N ASP A 99 29.66 -2.99 -3.48
CA ASP A 99 29.78 -2.39 -2.13
C ASP A 99 28.85 -3.07 -1.12
N TRP A 100 29.31 -4.19 -0.55
CA TRP A 100 28.62 -4.92 0.50
C TRP A 100 28.37 -4.08 1.76
N ARG A 101 29.30 -3.18 2.11
CA ARG A 101 29.17 -2.36 3.31
C ARG A 101 28.04 -1.35 3.14
N GLY A 102 28.01 -0.65 2.01
CA GLY A 102 26.94 0.25 1.63
C GLY A 102 25.57 -0.45 1.59
N PHE A 103 25.52 -1.63 0.98
CA PHE A 103 24.31 -2.44 0.93
C PHE A 103 23.79 -2.83 2.33
N LEU A 104 24.66 -3.26 3.24
CA LEU A 104 24.25 -3.61 4.61
C LEU A 104 23.71 -2.39 5.37
N ILE A 105 24.28 -1.21 5.17
CA ILE A 105 23.77 0.05 5.74
C ILE A 105 22.38 0.34 5.15
N TYR A 106 22.22 0.24 3.83
CA TYR A 106 20.95 0.46 3.15
C TYR A 106 19.87 -0.51 3.62
N ALA A 107 20.14 -1.82 3.62
CA ALA A 107 19.21 -2.84 4.07
C ALA A 107 18.84 -2.66 5.56
N GLY A 108 19.84 -2.38 6.41
CA GLY A 108 19.64 -2.08 7.83
C GLY A 108 18.77 -0.85 8.04
N ALA A 109 18.99 0.22 7.27
CA ALA A 109 18.17 1.43 7.33
C ALA A 109 16.71 1.14 6.96
N ILE A 110 16.45 0.34 5.91
CA ILE A 110 15.08 -0.07 5.55
C ILE A 110 14.42 -0.81 6.71
N TRP A 111 15.09 -1.81 7.29
CA TRP A 111 14.52 -2.58 8.40
C TRP A 111 14.22 -1.70 9.62
N VAL A 112 15.16 -0.84 9.99
CA VAL A 112 14.99 0.08 11.14
C VAL A 112 13.85 1.06 10.88
N ILE A 113 13.77 1.64 9.68
CA ILE A 113 12.71 2.58 9.32
C ILE A 113 11.34 1.89 9.32
N SER A 114 11.23 0.73 8.68
CA SER A 114 9.97 -0.01 8.51
C SER A 114 9.47 -0.68 9.80
N LEU A 115 10.36 -1.20 10.64
CA LEU A 115 9.98 -2.00 11.81
C LEU A 115 10.03 -1.23 13.14
N ALA A 116 10.83 -0.16 13.23
CA ALA A 116 11.01 0.58 14.48
C ALA A 116 10.62 2.06 14.36
N VAL A 117 11.22 2.82 13.43
CA VAL A 117 11.05 4.28 13.38
C VAL A 117 9.62 4.65 13.02
N LEU A 118 9.10 4.21 11.87
CA LEU A 118 7.77 4.60 11.43
C LEU A 118 6.67 4.04 12.35
N PRO A 119 6.70 2.77 12.78
CA PRO A 119 5.76 2.28 13.80
C PRO A 119 5.86 3.03 15.14
N GLY A 120 7.06 3.42 15.56
CA GLY A 120 7.29 4.21 16.78
C GLY A 120 6.71 5.61 16.69
N VAL A 121 6.96 6.32 15.57
CA VAL A 121 6.38 7.65 15.28
C VAL A 121 4.86 7.56 15.17
N TRP A 122 4.33 6.51 14.54
CA TRP A 122 2.90 6.27 14.46
C TRP A 122 2.26 6.01 15.84
N ALA A 123 2.91 5.19 16.67
CA ALA A 123 2.47 4.93 18.04
C ALA A 123 2.51 6.20 18.90
N LEU A 124 3.53 7.05 18.73
CA LEU A 124 3.62 8.34 19.38
C LEU A 124 2.49 9.27 18.93
N ALA A 125 2.19 9.35 17.63
CA ALA A 125 1.07 10.13 17.11
C ALA A 125 -0.27 9.65 17.71
N CYS A 126 -0.51 8.34 17.76
CA CYS A 126 -1.71 7.79 18.41
C CYS A 126 -1.75 8.06 19.93
N LEU A 127 -0.60 8.05 20.61
CA LEU A 127 -0.50 8.37 22.03
C LEU A 127 -0.81 9.85 22.30
N LEU A 128 -0.25 10.75 21.49
CA LEU A 128 -0.54 12.18 21.56
C LEU A 128 -2.00 12.46 21.27
N GLY A 129 -2.58 11.82 20.25
CA GLY A 129 -4.00 11.93 19.92
C GLY A 129 -4.88 11.51 21.09
N ARG A 130 -4.57 10.38 21.73
CA ARG A 130 -5.28 9.93 22.94
C ARG A 130 -5.18 10.96 24.08
N ARG A 131 -3.99 11.53 24.32
CA ARG A 131 -3.80 12.54 25.38
C ARG A 131 -4.58 13.83 25.08
N LEU A 132 -4.58 14.29 23.83
CA LEU A 132 -5.32 15.48 23.41
C LEU A 132 -6.84 15.28 23.50
N ALA A 133 -7.34 14.07 23.24
CA ALA A 133 -8.76 13.76 23.41
C ALA A 133 -9.21 13.76 24.88
N GLY A 134 -8.29 13.77 25.85
CA GLY A 134 -8.59 13.95 27.27
C GLY A 134 -9.37 12.79 27.94
N SER A 135 -9.63 11.69 27.21
CA SER A 135 -10.46 10.58 27.68
C SER A 135 -9.72 9.25 27.66
N SER A 136 -9.92 8.46 28.70
CA SER A 136 -9.33 7.13 28.87
C SER A 136 -10.15 6.02 28.19
N ALA A 137 -11.28 6.34 27.56
CA ALA A 137 -12.23 5.39 26.98
C ALA A 137 -11.60 4.43 25.96
N VAL A 138 -10.67 4.93 25.12
CA VAL A 138 -10.03 4.14 24.07
C VAL A 138 -8.56 3.87 24.41
N ARG A 139 -8.16 2.59 24.36
CA ARG A 139 -6.77 2.17 24.56
C ARG A 139 -5.90 2.56 23.36
N THR A 140 -4.66 3.00 23.61
CA THR A 140 -3.71 3.39 22.54
C THR A 140 -3.48 2.28 21.50
N LYS A 141 -3.46 1.00 21.92
CA LYS A 141 -3.34 -0.15 21.00
C LYS A 141 -4.53 -0.28 20.03
N VAL A 142 -5.72 0.18 20.43
CA VAL A 142 -6.90 0.22 19.54
C VAL A 142 -6.73 1.35 18.53
N LEU A 143 -6.32 2.55 18.97
CA LEU A 143 -6.05 3.68 18.07
C LEU A 143 -4.95 3.33 17.04
N PHE A 144 -3.84 2.75 17.49
CA PHE A 144 -2.75 2.31 16.62
C PHE A 144 -3.23 1.42 15.48
N ARG A 145 -4.03 0.39 15.80
CA ARG A 145 -4.56 -0.56 14.81
C ARG A 145 -5.61 0.07 13.92
N ARG A 146 -6.61 0.73 14.51
CA ARG A 146 -7.76 1.30 13.77
C ARG A 146 -7.30 2.40 12.83
N TYR A 147 -6.50 3.35 13.29
CA TYR A 147 -6.00 4.43 12.45
C TYR A 147 -4.97 3.98 11.43
N ALA A 148 -4.29 2.83 11.60
CA ALA A 148 -3.38 2.32 10.57
C ALA A 148 -4.07 2.13 9.21
N PHE A 149 -5.41 2.01 9.18
CA PHE A 149 -6.18 1.98 7.94
C PHE A 149 -6.03 3.28 7.13
N MET A 150 -5.74 4.42 7.75
CA MET A 150 -5.45 5.68 7.03
C MET A 150 -4.23 5.53 6.10
N LEU A 151 -3.27 4.70 6.48
CA LEU A 151 -2.05 4.46 5.71
C LEU A 151 -2.28 3.55 4.49
N VAL A 152 -3.39 2.81 4.45
CA VAL A 152 -3.71 1.89 3.34
C VAL A 152 -4.05 2.63 2.03
N PRO A 153 -5.06 3.52 1.97
CA PRO A 153 -5.31 4.30 0.75
C PRO A 153 -4.13 5.22 0.42
N LEU A 154 -3.47 5.77 1.44
CA LEU A 154 -2.31 6.64 1.25
C LEU A 154 -1.13 5.89 0.63
N GLY A 155 -0.83 4.68 1.11
CA GLY A 155 0.30 3.88 0.61
C GLY A 155 0.03 3.36 -0.79
N LEU A 156 -1.20 2.95 -1.09
CA LEU A 156 -1.60 2.62 -2.45
C LEU A 156 -1.38 3.81 -3.40
N ALA A 157 -1.84 5.00 -3.01
CA ALA A 157 -1.63 6.21 -3.79
C ALA A 157 -0.14 6.56 -3.97
N ALA A 158 0.68 6.40 -2.93
CA ALA A 158 2.13 6.61 -3.00
C ALA A 158 2.81 5.63 -3.97
N TRP A 159 2.42 4.35 -3.98
CA TRP A 159 2.93 3.36 -4.93
C TRP A 159 2.50 3.65 -6.37
N VAL A 160 1.26 4.09 -6.59
CA VAL A 160 0.79 4.54 -7.91
C VAL A 160 1.59 5.75 -8.37
N ALA A 161 1.76 6.77 -7.51
CA ALA A 161 2.56 7.95 -7.81
C ALA A 161 4.02 7.60 -8.12
N PHE A 162 4.63 6.71 -7.36
CA PHE A 162 5.98 6.20 -7.65
C PHE A 162 6.08 5.50 -9.02
N SER A 163 5.03 4.78 -9.43
CA SER A 163 5.03 3.98 -10.67
C SER A 163 4.80 4.82 -11.94
N ILE A 164 4.14 5.98 -11.83
CA ILE A 164 3.85 6.88 -12.96
C ILE A 164 5.09 7.16 -13.83
N PRO A 165 6.21 7.69 -13.28
CA PRO A 165 7.39 7.98 -14.10
C PRO A 165 8.00 6.71 -14.69
N LEU A 166 8.01 5.59 -13.97
CA LEU A 166 8.55 4.32 -14.46
C LEU A 166 7.81 3.84 -15.72
N VAL A 167 6.48 3.95 -15.73
CA VAL A 167 5.65 3.57 -16.88
C VAL A 167 5.75 4.60 -18.00
N MET A 168 5.63 5.90 -17.70
CA MET A 168 5.60 6.95 -18.72
C MET A 168 6.95 7.12 -19.45
N VAL A 169 8.08 6.93 -18.76
CA VAL A 169 9.41 6.98 -19.39
C VAL A 169 9.69 5.71 -20.20
N ASN A 170 9.25 4.54 -19.72
CA ASN A 170 9.58 3.25 -20.33
C ASN A 170 8.44 2.62 -21.14
N TRP A 171 7.40 3.38 -21.48
CA TRP A 171 6.22 2.86 -22.19
C TRP A 171 6.56 2.16 -23.51
N SER A 172 7.52 2.71 -24.27
CA SER A 172 8.02 2.12 -25.52
C SER A 172 8.62 0.72 -25.31
N TYR A 173 9.36 0.52 -24.21
CA TYR A 173 9.91 -0.80 -23.85
C TYR A 173 8.83 -1.80 -23.50
N ILE A 174 7.72 -1.37 -22.87
CA ILE A 174 6.58 -2.24 -22.57
C ILE A 174 5.99 -2.80 -23.87
N LEU A 175 5.83 -1.95 -24.90
CA LEU A 175 5.32 -2.36 -26.21
C LEU A 175 6.31 -3.27 -26.96
N ALA A 176 7.58 -2.91 -26.98
CA ALA A 176 8.62 -3.72 -27.62
C ALA A 176 8.71 -5.12 -26.98
N THR A 177 8.76 -5.19 -25.65
CA THR A 177 8.82 -6.45 -24.90
C THR A 177 7.53 -7.27 -25.02
N ALA A 178 6.36 -6.63 -25.15
CA ALA A 178 5.12 -7.36 -25.41
C ALA A 178 5.11 -8.00 -26.80
N SER A 179 5.71 -7.34 -27.80
CA SER A 179 5.82 -7.87 -29.18
C SER A 179 6.89 -8.94 -29.34
N ASP A 180 7.99 -8.84 -28.60
CA ASP A 180 9.07 -9.83 -28.58
C ASP A 180 9.48 -10.23 -27.14
N PRO A 181 8.62 -10.98 -26.41
CA PRO A 181 8.84 -11.27 -25.00
C PRO A 181 10.06 -12.17 -24.73
N MET A 182 10.49 -12.94 -25.73
CA MET A 182 11.63 -13.85 -25.61
C MET A 182 12.90 -13.31 -26.28
N GLY A 183 12.83 -12.17 -26.98
CA GLY A 183 13.96 -11.65 -27.76
C GLY A 183 14.33 -12.54 -28.96
N TRP A 184 13.38 -13.32 -29.48
CA TRP A 184 13.61 -14.26 -30.58
C TRP A 184 13.37 -13.62 -31.96
N GLY A 185 13.18 -12.30 -32.00
CA GLY A 185 12.81 -11.56 -33.21
C GLY A 185 11.32 -11.69 -33.53
N TRP A 186 10.48 -12.00 -32.54
CA TRP A 186 9.03 -12.00 -32.73
C TRP A 186 8.51 -10.56 -32.92
N ASN A 187 7.35 -10.44 -33.56
CA ASN A 187 6.68 -9.16 -33.68
C ASN A 187 5.16 -9.33 -33.56
N LEU A 188 4.72 -9.86 -32.42
CA LEU A 188 3.32 -10.28 -32.22
C LEU A 188 2.31 -9.15 -32.42
N PHE A 189 2.69 -7.91 -32.09
CA PHE A 189 1.82 -6.74 -32.18
C PHE A 189 2.35 -5.66 -33.13
N GLY A 190 3.37 -5.95 -33.94
CA GLY A 190 3.94 -4.95 -34.85
C GLY A 190 4.78 -3.86 -34.17
N THR A 191 5.09 -3.99 -32.88
CA THR A 191 5.75 -2.95 -32.07
C THR A 191 7.13 -3.33 -31.53
N ALA A 192 7.74 -4.42 -32.01
CA ALA A 192 9.06 -4.86 -31.57
C ALA A 192 10.15 -3.78 -31.76
N ASP A 193 10.12 -3.05 -32.88
CA ASP A 193 11.10 -2.01 -33.22
C ASP A 193 10.71 -0.60 -32.74
N THR A 194 9.85 -0.50 -31.72
CA THR A 194 9.39 0.80 -31.22
C THR A 194 10.56 1.57 -30.60
N VAL A 195 10.92 2.70 -31.22
CA VAL A 195 11.98 3.59 -30.72
C VAL A 195 11.58 4.18 -29.35
N TRP A 196 12.58 4.34 -28.48
CA TRP A 196 12.38 4.96 -27.18
C TRP A 196 11.81 6.38 -27.31
N LYS A 197 10.57 6.55 -26.85
CA LYS A 197 9.86 7.84 -26.82
C LYS A 197 9.06 7.95 -25.51
N PRO A 198 9.48 8.80 -24.56
CA PRO A 198 8.71 9.06 -23.35
C PRO A 198 7.34 9.66 -23.64
N VAL A 199 6.33 9.27 -22.86
CA VAL A 199 4.98 9.81 -22.94
C VAL A 199 4.88 11.01 -22.01
N TYR A 200 4.73 12.23 -22.57
CA TYR A 200 4.48 13.49 -21.84
C TYR A 200 5.23 13.65 -20.50
N PRO A 201 6.58 13.65 -20.49
CA PRO A 201 7.35 13.72 -19.25
C PRO A 201 7.07 14.94 -18.37
N GLN A 202 6.70 16.06 -18.99
CA GLN A 202 6.32 17.29 -18.30
C GLN A 202 5.07 17.16 -17.42
N THR A 203 4.21 16.14 -17.64
CA THR A 203 2.99 15.97 -16.84
C THR A 203 3.12 15.01 -15.66
N MET A 204 4.26 14.32 -15.54
CA MET A 204 4.48 13.25 -14.55
C MET A 204 4.23 13.75 -13.12
N VAL A 205 4.87 14.87 -12.74
CA VAL A 205 4.76 15.42 -11.37
C VAL A 205 3.31 15.79 -11.05
N TYR A 206 2.58 16.41 -11.99
CA TYR A 206 1.16 16.76 -11.75
C TYR A 206 0.30 15.51 -11.49
N LEU A 207 0.52 14.42 -12.24
CA LEU A 207 -0.20 13.17 -12.01
C LEU A 207 0.16 12.57 -10.64
N GLN A 208 1.45 12.56 -10.28
CA GLN A 208 1.89 12.09 -8.96
C GLN A 208 1.23 12.86 -7.82
N LEU A 209 1.16 14.19 -7.92
CA LEU A 209 0.51 15.06 -6.95
C LEU A 209 -0.99 14.77 -6.85
N VAL A 210 -1.69 14.59 -7.97
CA VAL A 210 -3.13 14.25 -7.97
C VAL A 210 -3.38 12.95 -7.20
N PHE A 211 -2.60 11.90 -7.44
CA PHE A 211 -2.76 10.63 -6.72
C PHE A 211 -2.43 10.77 -5.24
N LEU A 212 -1.34 11.45 -4.87
CA LEU A 212 -0.97 11.67 -3.47
C LEU A 212 -2.03 12.46 -2.69
N LEU A 213 -2.56 13.54 -3.27
CA LEU A 213 -3.61 14.36 -2.66
C LEU A 213 -4.93 13.58 -2.55
N PHE A 214 -5.27 12.78 -3.56
CA PHE A 214 -6.42 11.88 -3.51
C PHE A 214 -6.26 10.84 -2.39
N GLY A 215 -5.09 10.21 -2.29
CA GLY A 215 -4.75 9.27 -1.21
C GLY A 215 -4.87 9.90 0.17
N LEU A 216 -4.39 11.14 0.33
CA LEU A 216 -4.52 11.91 1.57
C LEU A 216 -6.00 12.21 1.90
N ALA A 217 -6.78 12.65 0.93
CA ALA A 217 -8.21 12.92 1.12
C ALA A 217 -8.97 11.66 1.57
N CYS A 218 -8.69 10.51 0.94
CA CYS A 218 -9.24 9.22 1.37
C CYS A 218 -8.79 8.84 2.78
N ALA A 219 -7.50 9.00 3.09
CA ALA A 219 -6.94 8.70 4.41
C ALA A 219 -7.59 9.54 5.52
N LEU A 220 -7.74 10.84 5.31
CA LEU A 220 -8.37 11.75 6.28
C LEU A 220 -9.87 11.47 6.45
N ASN A 221 -10.59 11.22 5.36
CA ASN A 221 -12.01 10.85 5.41
C ASN A 221 -12.22 9.55 6.21
N LYS A 222 -11.40 8.52 5.95
CA LYS A 222 -11.47 7.26 6.69
C LYS A 222 -11.02 7.42 8.14
N GLY A 223 -10.00 8.23 8.40
CA GLY A 223 -9.59 8.61 9.74
C GLY A 223 -10.72 9.27 10.54
N PHE A 224 -11.48 10.18 9.92
CA PHE A 224 -12.64 10.82 10.53
C PHE A 224 -13.79 9.83 10.80
N ALA A 225 -14.10 8.95 9.85
CA ALA A 225 -15.10 7.89 10.04
C ALA A 225 -14.72 6.96 11.22
N ILE A 226 -13.45 6.56 11.30
CA ILE A 226 -12.93 5.70 12.37
C ILE A 226 -12.93 6.44 13.72
N ALA A 227 -12.55 7.72 13.73
CA ALA A 227 -12.57 8.53 14.94
C ALA A 227 -14.00 8.71 15.47
N SER A 228 -14.98 8.90 14.59
CA SER A 228 -16.39 9.07 14.96
C SER A 228 -17.03 7.77 15.47
N ASP A 229 -16.52 6.61 15.05
CA ASP A 229 -16.92 5.30 15.58
C ASP A 229 -16.29 5.01 16.96
N LEU A 230 -15.07 5.50 17.21
CA LEU A 230 -14.34 5.26 18.45
C LEU A 230 -14.72 6.20 19.60
N TRP A 231 -15.14 7.43 19.29
CA TRP A 231 -15.42 8.45 20.29
C TRP A 231 -16.86 8.95 20.19
N PRO A 232 -17.60 9.05 21.31
CA PRO A 232 -18.97 9.55 21.30
C PRO A 232 -19.05 11.06 21.03
N GLY A 233 -18.01 11.81 21.40
CA GLY A 233 -17.94 13.26 21.23
C GLY A 233 -17.12 13.68 20.00
N ARG A 234 -17.65 14.64 19.23
CA ARG A 234 -17.02 15.13 17.99
C ARG A 234 -15.69 15.85 18.25
N LYS A 235 -15.54 16.51 19.40
CA LYS A 235 -14.30 17.23 19.75
C LYS A 235 -13.17 16.24 20.03
N GLU A 236 -13.46 15.21 20.81
CA GLU A 236 -12.54 14.12 21.17
C GLU A 236 -12.12 13.32 19.92
N ALA A 237 -13.07 13.07 19.01
CA ALA A 237 -12.78 12.45 17.72
C ALA A 237 -11.78 13.27 16.89
N LEU A 238 -12.00 14.59 16.77
CA LEU A 238 -11.10 15.46 16.01
C LEU A 238 -9.73 15.64 16.68
N LEU A 239 -9.69 15.78 18.01
CA LEU A 239 -8.45 15.93 18.77
C LEU A 239 -7.61 14.64 18.76
N SER A 240 -8.25 13.47 18.78
CA SER A 240 -7.53 12.19 18.65
C SER A 240 -6.99 11.94 17.25
N LEU A 241 -7.71 12.40 16.22
CA LEU A 241 -7.30 12.28 14.83
C LEU A 241 -6.19 13.27 14.45
N SER A 242 -6.07 14.41 15.12
CA SER A 242 -5.19 15.50 14.66
C SER A 242 -3.72 15.09 14.53
N PRO A 243 -3.08 14.32 15.45
CA PRO A 243 -1.67 13.98 15.28
C PRO A 243 -1.44 12.91 14.18
N PRO A 244 -2.22 11.81 14.08
CA PRO A 244 -2.13 10.91 12.93
C PRO A 244 -2.41 11.59 11.59
N ALA A 245 -3.39 12.50 11.54
CA ALA A 245 -3.70 13.28 10.33
C ALA A 245 -2.52 14.18 9.92
N LEU A 246 -1.92 14.89 10.88
CA LEU A 246 -0.73 15.72 10.64
C LEU A 246 0.44 14.87 10.13
N LEU A 247 0.64 13.68 10.69
CA LEU A 247 1.67 12.75 10.25
C LEU A 247 1.45 12.29 8.81
N CYS A 248 0.22 11.89 8.45
CA CYS A 248 -0.13 11.55 7.06
C CYS A 248 0.11 12.72 6.10
N THR A 249 -0.29 13.94 6.47
CA THR A 249 -0.04 15.14 5.67
C THR A 249 1.47 15.40 5.53
N THR A 250 2.25 15.25 6.59
CA THR A 250 3.71 15.43 6.56
C THR A 250 4.38 14.43 5.65
N ILE A 251 3.95 13.16 5.67
CA ILE A 251 4.43 12.13 4.76
C ILE A 251 4.14 12.51 3.30
N VAL A 252 2.93 12.97 2.99
CA VAL A 252 2.54 13.43 1.65
C VAL A 252 3.37 14.62 1.20
N MET A 253 3.58 15.60 2.08
CA MET A 253 4.46 16.74 1.77
C MET A 253 5.90 16.29 1.49
N GLY A 254 6.39 15.27 2.22
CA GLY A 254 7.68 14.65 1.94
C GLY A 254 7.76 14.02 0.54
N PHE A 255 6.72 13.29 0.12
CA PHE A 255 6.64 12.76 -1.26
C PHE A 255 6.56 13.87 -2.31
N ILE A 256 5.76 14.91 -2.07
CA ILE A 256 5.61 16.04 -2.99
C ILE A 256 6.96 16.76 -3.15
N ALA A 257 7.66 17.05 -2.05
CA ALA A 257 8.99 17.66 -2.10
C ALA A 257 9.98 16.76 -2.87
N LEU A 258 9.96 15.45 -2.62
CA LEU A 258 10.82 14.50 -3.32
C LEU A 258 10.54 14.45 -4.83
N PHE A 259 9.28 14.55 -5.25
CA PHE A 259 8.90 14.46 -6.67
C PHE A 259 9.02 15.79 -7.42
N ALA A 260 8.81 16.92 -6.74
CA ALA A 260 8.89 18.24 -7.34
C ALA A 260 10.33 18.78 -7.45
N GLY A 261 11.25 18.29 -6.60
CA GLY A 261 12.63 18.77 -6.51
C GLY A 261 12.80 19.86 -5.48
#